data_AF-A0A0F1AKU4-F1
#
_entry.id   AF-A0A0F1AKU4-F1
#
_cell.length_a   1.000
_cell.length_b   1.000
_cell.length_c   1.000
_cell.angle_alpha   90.00
_cell.angle_beta   90.00
_cell.angle_gamma   90.00
#
_symmetry.space_group_name_H-M   'P 1'
#
loop_
_entity.id
_entity.type
_entity.pdbx_description
1 polymer ?
#
loop_
_entity_poly.entity_id
_entity_poly.type
_entity_poly.pdbx_seq_one_letter_code
_entity_poly.pdbx_strand_id
1 'polypeptide(L)'
;MNEYLEKPLTAEKLQTLLDRYFAVGSAKPDRVSDTTRALQAEMAEVNREDARQLTQWLAQKDRDKVGRMAHRINGGARMMNMSSLQKACEQLETACHNDDAWQEIELLVQRVLDEIARFNQQLVSEEEG
;
A
#
# COMPACT_ATOMS: atom_id res chain seq x y z
N MET A 1 -34.24 27.17 30.06
CA MET A 1 -33.91 26.25 28.96
C MET A 1 -32.58 25.58 29.30
N ASN A 2 -32.66 24.38 29.89
CA ASN A 2 -31.61 23.35 29.99
C ASN A 2 -32.22 22.18 30.79
N GLU A 3 -33.16 21.48 30.16
CA GLU A 3 -33.60 20.15 30.60
C GLU A 3 -32.70 19.11 29.93
N TYR A 4 -31.53 18.84 30.53
CA TYR A 4 -30.76 17.64 30.23
C TYR A 4 -30.05 17.20 31.52
N LEU A 5 -30.84 16.65 32.43
CA LEU A 5 -30.33 15.77 33.48
C LEU A 5 -30.88 14.39 33.18
N GLU A 6 -30.26 13.74 32.18
CA GLU A 6 -30.44 12.31 32.00
C GLU A 6 -30.01 11.60 33.30
N LYS A 7 -30.88 10.69 33.74
CA LYS A 7 -30.79 9.88 34.97
C LYS A 7 -29.34 9.41 35.24
N PRO A 8 -28.90 9.31 36.51
CA PRO A 8 -27.54 8.90 36.81
C PRO A 8 -27.25 7.57 36.11
N LEU A 9 -26.19 7.55 35.31
CA LEU A 9 -25.71 6.36 34.65
C LEU A 9 -25.34 5.37 35.76
N THR A 10 -26.25 4.44 36.07
CA THR A 10 -25.95 3.38 37.02
C THR A 10 -24.89 2.48 36.40
N ALA A 11 -24.03 1.88 37.22
CA ALA A 11 -23.01 0.95 36.76
C ALA A 11 -23.60 -0.15 35.84
N GLU A 12 -24.83 -0.57 36.14
CA GLU A 12 -25.59 -1.57 35.38
C GLU A 12 -26.00 -1.07 33.98
N LYS A 13 -26.41 0.20 33.84
CA LYS A 13 -26.71 0.81 32.54
C LYS A 13 -25.45 1.08 31.74
N LEU A 14 -24.36 1.49 32.40
CA LEU A 14 -23.07 1.64 31.76
C LEU A 14 -22.59 0.29 31.23
N GLN A 15 -22.67 -0.78 32.03
CA GLN A 15 -22.30 -2.13 31.60
C GLN A 15 -23.15 -2.60 30.42
N THR A 16 -24.46 -2.38 30.46
CA THR A 16 -25.37 -2.74 29.36
C THR A 16 -25.04 -2.00 28.05
N LEU A 17 -24.62 -0.73 28.14
CA LEU A 17 -24.21 0.06 26.99
C LEU A 17 -22.84 -0.38 26.47
N LEU A 18 -21.88 -0.64 27.36
CA LEU A 18 -20.56 -1.17 27.01
C LEU A 18 -20.71 -2.53 26.31
N ASP A 19 -21.48 -3.46 26.89
CA ASP A 19 -21.74 -4.76 26.28
C ASP A 19 -22.39 -4.61 24.90
N ARG A 20 -23.30 -3.65 24.70
CA ARG A 20 -23.89 -3.38 23.38
C ARG A 20 -22.87 -2.85 22.36
N TYR A 21 -22.01 -1.91 22.75
CA TYR A 21 -21.00 -1.35 21.86
C TYR A 21 -19.87 -2.34 21.57
N PHE A 22 -19.45 -3.13 22.55
CA PHE A 22 -18.38 -4.11 22.40
C PHE A 22 -18.86 -5.46 21.84
N ALA A 23 -20.14 -5.85 22.00
CA ALA A 23 -20.71 -7.01 21.31
C ALA A 23 -20.87 -6.76 19.80
N VAL A 24 -21.12 -5.51 19.38
CA VAL A 24 -21.06 -5.10 17.97
C VAL A 24 -19.62 -5.11 17.44
N GLY A 25 -18.62 -5.11 18.33
CA GLY A 25 -17.21 -5.34 18.01
C GLY A 25 -16.87 -6.78 17.59
N SER A 26 -17.82 -7.71 17.66
CA SER A 26 -17.72 -9.01 16.98
C SER A 26 -18.27 -8.92 15.54
N ALA A 27 -17.78 -7.96 14.76
CA ALA A 27 -17.74 -8.18 13.32
C ALA A 27 -16.94 -9.47 13.13
N LYS A 28 -17.59 -10.54 12.66
CA LYS A 28 -16.94 -11.85 12.46
C LYS A 28 -15.55 -11.64 11.85
N PRO A 29 -14.47 -12.14 12.48
CA PRO A 29 -13.10 -11.94 11.99
C PRO A 29 -12.95 -12.37 10.52
N ASP A 30 -13.75 -13.35 10.10
CA ASP A 30 -13.86 -13.84 8.72
C ASP A 30 -14.08 -12.75 7.66
N ARG A 31 -15.06 -11.85 7.84
CA ARG A 31 -15.45 -10.91 6.76
C ARG A 31 -14.45 -9.76 6.57
N VAL A 32 -13.85 -9.32 7.68
CA VAL A 32 -12.82 -8.28 7.65
C VAL A 32 -11.53 -8.87 7.09
N SER A 33 -11.18 -10.10 7.49
CA SER A 33 -10.02 -10.82 6.94
C SER A 33 -10.15 -11.06 5.42
N ASP A 34 -11.31 -11.50 4.93
CA ASP A 34 -11.55 -11.73 3.50
C ASP A 34 -11.44 -10.45 2.66
N THR A 35 -11.94 -9.33 3.18
CA THR A 35 -11.85 -8.03 2.50
C THR A 35 -10.40 -7.55 2.45
N THR A 36 -9.65 -7.69 3.54
CA THR A 36 -8.22 -7.35 3.60
C THR A 36 -7.40 -8.19 2.62
N ARG A 37 -7.65 -9.51 2.56
CA ARG A 37 -7.00 -10.41 1.61
C ARG A 37 -7.28 -10.04 0.15
N ALA A 38 -8.53 -9.72 -0.17
CA ALA A 38 -8.89 -9.28 -1.52
C ALA A 38 -8.13 -8.00 -1.93
N LEU A 39 -8.00 -7.03 -1.02
CA LEU A 39 -7.23 -5.80 -1.24
C LEU A 39 -5.73 -6.06 -1.39
N GLN A 40 -5.16 -6.97 -0.59
CA GLN A 40 -3.75 -7.37 -0.69
C GLN A 40 -3.47 -8.05 -2.05
N ALA A 41 -4.36 -8.94 -2.49
CA ALA A 41 -4.25 -9.61 -3.79
C ALA A 41 -4.37 -8.63 -4.97
N GLU A 42 -5.29 -7.66 -4.89
CA GLU A 42 -5.44 -6.59 -5.89
C GLU A 42 -4.19 -5.72 -5.95
N MET A 43 -3.64 -5.31 -4.80
CA MET A 43 -2.39 -4.55 -4.70
C MET A 43 -1.22 -5.31 -5.33
N ALA A 44 -1.10 -6.61 -5.04
CA ALA A 44 -0.05 -7.44 -5.63
C ALA A 44 -0.18 -7.52 -7.16
N GLU A 45 -1.41 -7.55 -7.70
CA GLU A 45 -1.63 -7.53 -9.15
C GLU A 45 -1.28 -6.18 -9.77
N VAL A 46 -1.67 -5.07 -9.16
CA VAL A 46 -1.28 -3.72 -9.61
C VAL A 46 0.24 -3.59 -9.66
N ASN A 47 0.93 -4.03 -8.61
CA ASN A 47 2.38 -4.01 -8.55
C ASN A 47 3.04 -4.89 -9.63
N ARG A 48 2.46 -6.06 -9.94
CA ARG A 48 2.95 -6.95 -11.02
C ARG A 48 2.80 -6.29 -12.39
N GLU A 49 1.68 -5.62 -12.63
CA GLU A 49 1.46 -4.90 -13.89
C GLU A 49 2.42 -3.70 -14.01
N ASP A 50 2.61 -2.95 -12.94
CA ASP A 50 3.56 -1.84 -12.90
C ASP A 50 4.99 -2.29 -13.18
N ALA A 51 5.41 -3.42 -12.60
CA ALA A 51 6.70 -4.03 -12.88
C ALA A 51 6.83 -4.43 -14.35
N ARG A 52 5.80 -5.07 -14.95
CA ARG A 52 5.80 -5.41 -16.38
C ARG A 52 5.93 -4.19 -17.27
N GLN A 53 5.14 -3.15 -17.01
CA GLN A 53 5.18 -1.92 -17.79
C GLN A 53 6.53 -1.23 -17.67
N LEU A 54 7.11 -1.17 -16.47
CA LEU A 54 8.43 -0.60 -16.24
C LEU A 54 9.51 -1.34 -17.04
N THR A 55 9.53 -2.67 -16.99
CA THR A 55 10.45 -3.50 -17.77
C THR A 55 10.25 -3.29 -19.28
N GLN A 56 9.00 -3.18 -19.74
CA GLN A 56 8.69 -2.94 -21.14
C GLN A 56 9.23 -1.58 -21.63
N TRP A 57 9.05 -0.50 -20.85
CA TRP A 57 9.56 0.82 -21.21
C TRP A 57 11.08 0.90 -21.15
N LEU A 58 11.71 0.20 -20.21
CA LEU A 58 13.16 0.05 -20.16
C LEU A 58 13.70 -0.62 -21.43
N ALA A 59 13.08 -1.73 -21.86
CA ALA A 59 13.50 -2.46 -23.06
C ALA A 59 13.40 -1.61 -24.34
N GLN A 60 12.44 -0.68 -24.38
CA GLN A 60 12.28 0.27 -25.49
C GLN A 60 13.20 1.49 -25.39
N LYS A 61 13.96 1.62 -24.30
CA LYS A 61 14.76 2.81 -23.97
C LYS A 61 13.93 4.10 -24.04
N ASP A 62 12.69 4.04 -23.58
CA ASP A 62 11.78 5.19 -23.51
C ASP A 62 11.91 5.86 -22.13
N ARG A 63 12.92 6.72 -21.97
CA ARG A 63 13.28 7.38 -20.70
C ARG A 63 12.10 8.13 -20.08
N ASP A 64 11.36 8.85 -20.89
CA ASP A 64 10.17 9.61 -20.46
C ASP A 64 9.11 8.71 -19.84
N LYS A 65 8.85 7.54 -20.44
CA LYS A 65 7.89 6.58 -19.89
C LYS A 65 8.43 5.86 -18.67
N VAL A 66 9.73 5.55 -18.62
CA VAL A 66 10.36 4.99 -17.41
C VAL A 66 10.22 5.96 -16.22
N GLY A 67 10.52 7.24 -16.41
CA GLY A 67 10.39 8.27 -15.37
C GLY A 67 8.94 8.45 -14.90
N ARG A 68 7.98 8.54 -15.83
CA ARG A 68 6.54 8.59 -15.47
C ARG A 68 6.08 7.35 -14.71
N MET A 69 6.62 6.18 -15.06
CA MET A 69 6.28 4.95 -14.36
C MET A 69 6.84 4.96 -12.93
N ALA A 70 8.10 5.39 -12.75
CA ALA A 70 8.69 5.58 -11.42
C ALA A 70 7.81 6.50 -10.54
N HIS A 71 7.35 7.63 -11.09
CA HIS A 71 6.47 8.56 -10.38
C HIS A 71 5.13 7.93 -9.94
N ARG A 72 4.47 7.20 -10.85
CA ARG A 72 3.19 6.54 -10.54
C ARG A 72 3.35 5.46 -9.47
N ILE A 73 4.39 4.63 -9.55
CA ILE A 73 4.71 3.62 -8.53
C ILE A 73 5.00 4.29 -7.18
N ASN A 74 5.74 5.40 -7.17
CA ASN A 74 6.01 6.19 -5.96
C ASN A 74 4.70 6.65 -5.28
N GLY A 75 3.70 7.06 -6.07
CA GLY A 75 2.37 7.42 -5.56
C GLY A 75 1.73 6.29 -4.74
N GLY A 76 1.73 5.07 -5.26
CA GLY A 76 1.27 3.88 -4.53
C GLY A 76 2.11 3.58 -3.29
N ALA A 77 3.43 3.61 -3.44
CA ALA A 77 4.38 3.37 -2.36
C ALA A 77 4.22 4.36 -1.19
N ARG A 78 3.85 5.62 -1.46
CA ARG A 78 3.54 6.65 -0.44
C ARG A 78 2.26 6.34 0.32
N MET A 79 1.19 5.97 -0.37
CA MET A 79 -0.07 5.60 0.28
C MET A 79 0.09 4.38 1.20
N MET A 80 0.98 3.45 0.85
CA MET A 80 1.24 2.22 1.60
C MET A 80 2.44 2.33 2.57
N ASN A 81 3.02 3.53 2.76
CA ASN A 81 4.18 3.76 3.62
C ASN A 81 5.42 2.88 3.32
N MET A 82 5.63 2.52 2.06
CA MET A 82 6.73 1.66 1.62
C MET A 82 8.03 2.45 1.38
N SER A 83 8.72 2.85 2.45
CA SER A 83 9.86 3.78 2.37
C SER A 83 10.99 3.34 1.43
N SER A 84 11.31 2.04 1.38
CA SER A 84 12.36 1.52 0.48
C SER A 84 11.99 1.67 -1.00
N LEU A 85 10.74 1.36 -1.36
CA LEU A 85 10.24 1.50 -2.73
C LEU A 85 10.12 2.98 -3.13
N GLN A 86 9.65 3.84 -2.23
CA GLN A 86 9.60 5.29 -2.45
C GLN A 86 10.99 5.82 -2.83
N LYS A 87 12.02 5.50 -2.03
CA LYS A 87 13.39 5.95 -2.28
C LYS A 87 13.93 5.43 -3.61
N ALA A 88 13.66 4.18 -3.97
CA ALA A 88 14.09 3.62 -5.25
C ALA A 88 13.42 4.33 -6.44
N CYS A 89 12.12 4.62 -6.33
CA CYS A 89 11.37 5.34 -7.36
C CYS A 89 11.85 6.79 -7.53
N GLU A 90 12.10 7.50 -6.44
CA GLU A 90 12.62 8.89 -6.47
C GLU A 90 14.00 8.97 -7.14
N GLN A 91 14.87 8.00 -6.86
CA GLN A 91 16.18 7.90 -7.52
C GLN A 91 16.03 7.64 -9.02
N LEU A 92 15.16 6.72 -9.42
CA LEU A 92 14.90 6.41 -10.82
C LEU A 92 14.29 7.60 -11.57
N GLU A 93 13.31 8.27 -10.97
CA GLU A 93 12.67 9.46 -11.53
C GLU A 93 13.70 10.59 -11.75
N THR A 94 14.57 10.82 -10.76
CA THR A 94 15.66 11.81 -10.85
C THR A 94 16.65 11.46 -11.96
N ALA A 95 17.08 10.20 -12.07
CA ALA A 95 18.00 9.76 -13.12
C ALA A 95 17.39 9.91 -14.52
N CYS A 96 16.09 9.63 -14.67
CA CYS A 96 15.38 9.89 -15.92
C CYS A 96 15.29 11.39 -16.23
N HIS A 97 15.13 12.24 -15.22
CA HIS A 97 15.05 13.69 -15.41
C HIS A 97 16.41 14.34 -15.76
N ASN A 98 17.50 13.83 -15.18
CA ASN A 98 18.84 14.37 -15.37
C ASN A 98 19.54 13.85 -16.64
N ASP A 99 18.85 13.02 -17.43
CA ASP A 99 19.40 12.35 -18.60
C ASP A 99 20.61 11.42 -18.31
N ASP A 100 20.67 10.88 -17.09
CA ASP A 100 21.72 9.97 -16.60
C ASP A 100 21.92 8.75 -17.52
N ALA A 101 23.09 8.11 -17.45
CA ALA A 101 23.44 7.04 -18.37
C ALA A 101 22.47 5.85 -18.25
N TRP A 102 22.19 5.17 -19.37
CA TRP A 102 21.26 4.03 -19.37
C TRP A 102 21.68 2.91 -18.41
N GLN A 103 22.98 2.71 -18.19
CA GLN A 103 23.48 1.76 -17.21
C GLN A 103 23.01 2.10 -15.79
N GLU A 104 22.98 3.38 -15.43
CA GLU A 104 22.50 3.83 -14.11
C GLU A 104 20.98 3.67 -14.01
N ILE A 105 20.25 4.02 -15.07
CA ILE A 105 18.79 3.82 -15.15
C ILE A 105 18.45 2.33 -15.03
N GLU A 106 19.16 1.45 -15.72
CA GLU A 106 18.96 -0.01 -15.69
C GLU A 106 19.15 -0.56 -14.27
N LEU A 107 20.18 -0.10 -13.54
CA LEU A 107 20.41 -0.47 -12.14
C LEU A 107 19.28 0.01 -11.21
N LEU A 108 18.81 1.24 -11.41
CA LEU A 108 17.73 1.83 -10.62
C LEU A 108 16.38 1.16 -10.90
N VAL A 109 16.11 0.79 -12.15
CA VAL A 109 14.94 -0.03 -12.50
C VAL A 109 15.00 -1.37 -11.79
N GLN A 110 16.14 -2.06 -11.83
CA GLN A 110 16.28 -3.35 -11.14
C GLN A 110 15.99 -3.20 -9.64
N ARG A 111 16.49 -2.14 -9.01
CA ARG A 111 16.19 -1.84 -7.61
C ARG A 111 14.69 -1.67 -7.35
N VAL A 112 13.98 -0.94 -8.21
CA VAL A 112 12.51 -0.78 -8.08
C VAL A 112 11.80 -2.12 -8.20
N LEU A 113 12.19 -2.96 -9.15
CA LEU A 113 11.62 -4.29 -9.36
C LEU A 113 11.86 -5.21 -8.15
N ASP A 114 13.05 -5.17 -7.55
CA ASP A 114 13.38 -5.95 -6.37
C ASP A 114 12.54 -5.53 -5.15
N GLU A 115 12.34 -4.23 -4.94
CA GLU A 115 11.50 -3.72 -3.84
C GLU A 115 10.01 -4.06 -4.05
N ILE A 116 9.51 -4.01 -5.29
CA ILE A 116 8.15 -4.48 -5.63
C ILE A 116 8.01 -5.97 -5.30
N ALA A 117 8.98 -6.80 -5.71
CA ALA A 117 8.94 -8.23 -5.48
C ALA A 117 8.92 -8.57 -3.99
N ARG A 118 9.77 -7.90 -3.19
CA ARG A 118 9.79 -8.07 -1.72
C ARG A 118 8.46 -7.71 -1.08
N PHE A 119 7.86 -6.60 -1.48
CA PHE A 119 6.57 -6.19 -0.93
C PHE A 119 5.46 -7.17 -1.30
N ASN A 120 5.42 -7.62 -2.55
CA ASN A 120 4.45 -8.63 -2.97
C ASN A 120 4.62 -9.95 -2.19
N GLN A 121 5.84 -10.34 -1.82
CA GLN A 121 6.07 -11.49 -0.94
C GLN A 121 5.53 -11.25 0.48
N GLN A 122 5.71 -10.04 1.04
CA GLN A 122 5.17 -9.69 2.36
C GLN A 122 3.64 -9.75 2.38
N LEU A 123 2.98 -9.24 1.34
CA LEU A 123 1.52 -9.29 1.21
C LEU A 123 0.98 -10.73 1.23
N VAL A 124 1.73 -11.69 0.66
CA VAL A 124 1.36 -13.11 0.63
C VAL A 124 1.76 -13.83 1.92
N SER A 125 2.88 -13.48 2.56
CA SER A 125 3.31 -14.11 3.82
C SER A 125 2.46 -13.72 5.03
N GLU A 126 1.81 -12.55 5.00
CA GLU A 126 0.78 -12.18 5.98
C GLU A 126 -0.52 -13.02 5.85
N GLU A 127 -0.63 -13.89 4.83
CA GLU A 127 -1.76 -14.81 4.67
C GLU A 127 -1.67 -16.06 5.57
N GLU A 128 -0.49 -16.42 6.07
CA GLU A 128 -0.23 -17.67 6.82
C GLU A 128 -0.12 -17.51 8.35
N GLY A 129 -0.20 -16.28 8.88
CA GLY A 129 -0.07 -15.97 10.32
C GLY A 129 -1.37 -15.48 10.96
#